data_AF-G5SI13-F1
#
_entry.id   AF-G5SI13-F1
#
_cell.length_a   1.000
_cell.length_b   1.000
_cell.length_c   1.000
_cell.angle_alpha   90.00
_cell.angle_beta   90.00
_cell.angle_gamma   90.00
#
_symmetry.space_group_name_H-M   'P 1'
#
loop_
_entity.id
_entity.type
_entity.pdbx_description
1 polymer ?
#
loop_
_entity_poly.entity_id
_entity_poly.type
_entity_poly.pdbx_seq_one_letter_code
_entity_poly.pdbx_strand_id
1 'polypeptide(L)'
;MGMKETVSNIVTSQAEKGGVKHVYYVACGGSYAAFYPAKAFLEKEAKALTVGLYNSGEFINNPPVALGENAVVVVASHKGNTPETIKAAEIARQHGAPVISR
;
A
#
# COMPACT_ATOMS: atom_id res chain seq x y z
N MET A 1 7.15 -15.21 8.88
CA MET A 1 6.25 -14.31 9.62
C MET A 1 4.85 -14.42 9.02
N GLY A 2 3.81 -14.56 9.85
CA GLY A 2 2.43 -14.65 9.35
C GLY A 2 1.90 -13.29 8.90
N MET A 3 0.90 -13.25 8.01
CA MET A 3 0.31 -11.98 7.54
C MET A 3 -0.24 -11.13 8.70
N LYS A 4 -0.92 -11.76 9.68
CA LYS A 4 -1.42 -11.06 10.86
C LYS A 4 -0.29 -10.40 11.66
N GLU A 5 0.82 -11.09 11.81
CA GLU A 5 1.99 -10.61 12.54
C GLU A 5 2.67 -9.44 11.81
N THR A 6 2.81 -9.52 10.49
CA THR A 6 3.27 -8.40 9.66
C THR A 6 2.41 -7.16 9.84
N VAL A 7 1.08 -7.31 9.78
CA VAL A 7 0.15 -6.19 9.97
C VAL A 7 0.24 -5.61 11.38
N SER A 8 0.24 -6.46 12.41
CA SER A 8 0.40 -6.00 13.80
C SER A 8 1.69 -5.21 14.00
N ASN A 9 2.82 -5.71 13.49
CA ASN A 9 4.11 -5.03 13.61
C ASN A 9 4.11 -3.65 12.94
N ILE A 10 3.47 -3.53 11.76
CA ILE A 10 3.32 -2.26 11.04
C ILE A 10 2.43 -1.27 11.79
N VAL A 11 1.32 -1.75 12.39
CA VAL A 11 0.42 -0.89 13.16
C VAL A 11 1.10 -0.41 14.44
N THR A 12 1.80 -1.29 15.15
CA THR A 12 2.55 -0.93 16.36
C THR A 12 3.68 0.05 16.05
N SER A 13 4.47 -0.18 14.99
CA SER A 13 5.60 0.70 14.65
C SER A 13 5.19 2.10 14.21
N GLN A 14 3.96 2.27 13.70
CA GLN A 14 3.43 3.58 13.32
C GLN A 14 2.62 4.26 14.43
N ALA A 15 2.28 3.59 15.53
CA ALA A 15 1.42 4.12 16.58
C ALA A 15 1.95 5.44 17.17
N GLU A 16 3.24 5.50 17.50
CA GLU A 16 3.88 6.71 18.05
C GLU A 16 4.03 7.85 17.03
N LYS A 17 3.91 7.54 15.74
CA LYS A 17 3.98 8.50 14.63
C LYS A 17 2.60 9.03 14.22
N GLY A 18 1.56 8.77 15.02
CA GLY A 18 0.18 9.16 14.72
C GLY A 18 -0.65 8.07 14.01
N GLY A 19 -0.13 6.85 13.94
CA GLY A 19 -0.83 5.67 13.42
C GLY A 19 -0.89 5.58 11.89
N VAL A 20 -1.46 4.48 11.42
CA VAL A 20 -1.77 4.29 9.99
C VAL A 20 -2.96 5.17 9.63
N LYS A 21 -2.76 6.09 8.67
CA LYS A 21 -3.79 6.99 8.15
C LYS A 21 -4.13 6.71 6.68
N HIS A 22 -3.16 6.16 5.94
CA HIS A 22 -3.30 5.91 4.52
C HIS A 22 -3.01 4.45 4.17
N VAL A 23 -3.83 3.86 3.31
CA VAL A 23 -3.58 2.54 2.71
C VAL A 23 -3.61 2.68 1.20
N TYR A 24 -2.51 2.37 0.54
CA TYR A 24 -2.41 2.45 -0.92
C TYR A 24 -2.19 1.07 -1.52
N TYR A 25 -3.14 0.62 -2.32
CA TYR A 25 -3.02 -0.57 -3.15
C TYR A 25 -2.39 -0.17 -4.49
N VAL A 26 -1.29 -0.82 -4.87
CA VAL A 26 -0.54 -0.43 -6.08
C VAL A 26 -0.14 -1.68 -6.87
N ALA A 27 -0.66 -1.82 -8.09
CA ALA A 27 -0.37 -2.97 -8.95
C ALA A 27 -0.70 -2.67 -10.43
N CYS A 28 -0.50 -3.66 -11.29
CA CYS A 28 -0.83 -3.59 -12.73
C CYS A 28 -1.92 -4.61 -13.10
N GLY A 29 -2.78 -4.25 -14.06
CA GLY A 29 -3.71 -5.16 -14.73
C GLY A 29 -4.58 -6.00 -13.78
N GLY A 30 -4.49 -7.33 -13.89
CA GLY A 30 -5.28 -8.25 -13.06
C GLY A 30 -4.98 -8.13 -11.55
N SER A 31 -3.72 -7.88 -11.17
CA SER A 31 -3.36 -7.67 -9.77
C SER A 31 -3.93 -6.35 -9.21
N TYR A 32 -4.06 -5.32 -10.04
CA TYR A 32 -4.78 -4.10 -9.69
C TYR A 32 -6.27 -4.38 -9.47
N ALA A 33 -6.91 -5.09 -10.41
CA ALA A 33 -8.33 -5.43 -10.29
C ALA A 33 -8.61 -6.29 -9.04
N ALA A 34 -7.70 -7.19 -8.69
CA ALA A 34 -7.80 -8.03 -7.50
C ALA A 34 -7.80 -7.24 -6.18
N PHE A 35 -7.27 -6.00 -6.16
CA PHE A 35 -7.34 -5.13 -4.99
C PHE A 35 -8.63 -4.33 -4.87
N TYR A 36 -9.47 -4.29 -5.91
CA TYR A 36 -10.71 -3.51 -5.87
C TYR A 36 -11.63 -3.89 -4.69
N PRO A 37 -11.88 -5.18 -4.38
CA PRO A 37 -12.69 -5.54 -3.22
C PRO A 37 -12.09 -5.09 -1.89
N ALA A 38 -10.76 -5.16 -1.75
CA ALA A 38 -10.05 -4.73 -0.54
C ALA A 38 -10.16 -3.21 -0.33
N LYS A 39 -9.97 -2.43 -1.41
CA LYS A 39 -10.21 -0.99 -1.42
C LYS A 39 -11.64 -0.67 -0.99
N ALA A 40 -12.62 -1.28 -1.66
CA ALA A 40 -14.04 -1.03 -1.41
C ALA A 40 -14.46 -1.40 0.02
N PHE A 41 -13.89 -2.46 0.59
CA PHE A 41 -14.13 -2.82 1.99
C PHE A 41 -13.61 -1.75 2.95
N LEU A 42 -12.34 -1.34 2.80
CA LEU A 42 -11.77 -0.34 3.70
C LEU A 42 -12.45 1.03 3.56
N GLU A 43 -12.84 1.44 2.35
CA GLU A 43 -13.59 2.69 2.17
C GLU A 43 -14.98 2.68 2.82
N LYS A 44 -15.62 1.51 2.91
CA LYS A 44 -16.95 1.39 3.52
C LYS A 44 -16.90 1.26 5.03
N GLU A 45 -15.89 0.56 5.56
CA GLU A 45 -15.85 0.18 6.97
C GLU A 45 -14.90 1.04 7.80
N ALA A 46 -13.84 1.59 7.20
CA ALA A 46 -12.86 2.37 7.95
C ALA A 46 -13.34 3.81 8.13
N LYS A 47 -13.43 4.25 9.39
CA LYS A 47 -13.89 5.61 9.73
C LYS A 47 -12.83 6.70 9.53
N ALA A 48 -11.56 6.34 9.54
CA ALA A 48 -10.45 7.29 9.62
C ALA A 48 -9.33 7.02 8.60
N LEU A 49 -9.44 5.97 7.79
CA LEU A 49 -8.43 5.65 6.78
C LEU A 49 -8.80 6.31 5.45
N THR A 50 -7.83 6.96 4.83
CA THR A 50 -7.90 7.27 3.40
C THR A 50 -7.30 6.12 2.62
N VAL A 51 -8.04 5.61 1.63
CA VAL A 51 -7.64 4.43 0.87
C VAL A 51 -7.48 4.82 -0.60
N GLY A 52 -6.38 4.40 -1.20
CA GLY A 52 -6.13 4.61 -2.63
C GLY A 52 -5.85 3.31 -3.36
N LEU A 53 -6.17 3.29 -4.65
CA LEU A 53 -5.86 2.20 -5.56
C LEU A 53 -5.28 2.83 -6.83
N TYR A 54 -4.04 2.48 -7.16
CA TYR A 54 -3.29 3.10 -8.24
C TYR A 54 -2.68 2.06 -9.17
N ASN A 55 -2.69 2.34 -10.46
CA ASN A 55 -1.84 1.61 -11.38
C ASN A 55 -0.37 1.91 -11.01
N SER A 56 0.52 0.92 -11.05
CA SER A 56 1.92 1.14 -10.68
C SER A 56 2.60 2.23 -11.51
N GLY A 57 2.30 2.32 -12.81
CA GLY A 57 2.83 3.38 -13.68
C GLY A 57 2.37 4.78 -13.27
N GLU A 58 1.10 4.93 -12.85
CA GLU A 58 0.57 6.20 -12.35
C GLU A 58 1.21 6.58 -11.01
N PHE A 59 1.31 5.62 -10.10
CA PHE A 59 1.86 5.84 -8.76
C PHE A 59 3.33 6.30 -8.78
N ILE A 60 4.14 5.76 -9.68
CA ILE A 60 5.56 6.15 -9.84
C ILE A 60 5.68 7.62 -10.25
N ASN A 61 4.83 8.08 -11.16
CA ASN A 61 4.93 9.40 -11.77
C ASN A 61 4.17 10.48 -11.00
N ASN A 62 3.16 10.08 -10.21
CA ASN A 62 2.32 11.00 -9.45
C ASN A 62 1.95 10.38 -8.09
N PRO A 63 2.93 10.15 -7.19
CA PRO A 63 2.65 9.61 -5.88
C PRO A 63 1.81 10.59 -5.06
N PRO A 64 0.88 10.12 -4.21
CA PRO A 64 0.13 10.99 -3.31
C PRO A 64 1.07 11.77 -2.40
N VAL A 65 0.82 13.06 -2.17
CA VAL A 65 1.63 13.88 -1.24
C VAL A 65 1.62 13.32 0.20
N ALA A 66 0.58 12.57 0.55
CA ALA A 66 0.43 11.91 1.85
C ALA A 66 1.17 10.55 1.94
N LEU A 67 1.87 10.12 0.88
CA LEU A 67 2.77 8.97 0.93
C LEU A 67 3.94 9.28 1.89
N GLY A 68 3.94 8.60 3.04
CA GLY A 68 4.90 8.88 4.10
C GLY A 68 4.83 7.86 5.24
N GLU A 69 5.36 8.22 6.40
CA GLU A 69 5.43 7.35 7.60
C GLU A 69 4.08 6.96 8.23
N ASN A 70 2.97 7.53 7.77
CA ASN A 70 1.61 7.15 8.18
C ASN A 70 0.85 6.38 7.07
N ALA A 71 1.54 5.98 6.01
CA ALA A 71 1.00 5.22 4.91
C ALA A 71 1.48 3.77 4.94
N VAL A 72 0.62 2.84 4.55
CA VAL A 72 1.00 1.46 4.22
C VAL A 72 0.74 1.24 2.75
N VAL A 73 1.74 0.72 2.03
CA VAL A 73 1.60 0.39 0.61
C VAL A 73 1.54 -1.11 0.42
N VAL A 74 0.50 -1.59 -0.23
CA VAL A 74 0.29 -3.00 -0.56
C VAL A 74 0.47 -3.18 -2.06
N VAL A 75 1.45 -3.99 -2.45
CA VAL A 75 1.76 -4.28 -3.85
C VAL A 75 1.48 -5.72 -4.18
N ALA A 76 1.05 -5.97 -5.43
CA ALA A 76 0.88 -7.33 -5.93
C ALA A 76 1.46 -7.50 -7.35
N SER A 77 2.15 -8.62 -7.57
CA SER A 77 2.66 -9.04 -8.87
C SER A 77 2.71 -10.57 -8.93
N HIS A 78 1.90 -11.20 -9.79
CA HIS A 78 1.75 -12.66 -9.82
C HIS A 78 3.08 -13.44 -9.98
N LYS A 79 3.99 -12.96 -10.83
CA LYS A 79 5.34 -13.53 -11.01
C LYS A 79 6.42 -12.83 -10.17
N GLY A 80 6.05 -11.81 -9.39
CA GLY A 80 6.97 -11.00 -8.59
C GLY A 80 7.94 -10.11 -9.39
N ASN A 81 7.83 -10.03 -10.71
CA ASN A 81 8.82 -9.38 -11.57
C ASN A 81 8.27 -8.25 -12.44
N THR A 82 7.06 -7.75 -12.16
CA THR A 82 6.49 -6.57 -12.86
C THR A 82 7.34 -5.34 -12.52
N PRO A 83 8.08 -4.75 -13.48
CA PRO A 83 9.07 -3.72 -13.17
C PRO A 83 8.48 -2.46 -12.51
N GLU A 84 7.31 -2.04 -12.97
CA GLU A 84 6.59 -0.89 -12.43
C GLU A 84 6.16 -1.14 -10.98
N THR A 85 5.68 -2.35 -10.66
CA THR A 85 5.30 -2.69 -9.29
C THR A 85 6.51 -2.73 -8.35
N ILE A 86 7.65 -3.24 -8.81
CA ILE A 86 8.91 -3.21 -8.06
C ILE A 86 9.31 -1.76 -7.80
N LYS A 87 9.26 -0.91 -8.83
CA LYS A 87 9.63 0.50 -8.71
C LYS A 87 8.70 1.27 -7.77
N ALA A 88 7.40 1.00 -7.82
CA ALA A 88 6.42 1.58 -6.90
C ALA A 88 6.72 1.20 -5.45
N ALA A 89 7.09 -0.07 -5.18
CA ALA A 89 7.51 -0.52 -3.86
C ALA A 89 8.79 0.17 -3.37
N GLU A 90 9.76 0.41 -4.26
CA GLU A 90 10.97 1.17 -3.92
C GLU A 90 10.64 2.62 -3.53
N ILE A 91 9.82 3.31 -4.34
CA ILE A 91 9.39 4.69 -4.07
C ILE A 91 8.66 4.78 -2.74
N ALA A 92 7.74 3.85 -2.45
CA ALA A 92 7.05 3.81 -1.17
C ALA A 92 8.02 3.70 0.02
N ARG A 93 9.02 2.81 -0.07
CA ARG A 93 10.06 2.67 0.98
C ARG A 93 10.91 3.93 1.12
N GLN A 94 11.25 4.60 0.02
CA GLN A 94 12.00 5.86 0.04
C GLN A 94 11.25 6.98 0.78
N HIS A 95 9.92 6.95 0.74
CA HIS A 95 9.06 7.87 1.49
C HIS A 95 8.82 7.42 2.94
N GLY A 96 9.45 6.33 3.40
CA GLY A 96 9.28 5.81 4.76
C GLY A 96 8.00 5.01 4.96
N ALA A 97 7.24 4.70 3.90
CA ALA A 97 6.05 3.89 4.00
C ALA A 97 6.42 2.39 4.03
N PRO A 98 5.98 1.61 5.04
CA PRO A 98 6.10 0.16 5.01
C PRO A 98 5.37 -0.45 3.81
N VAL A 99 6.01 -1.44 3.19
CA VAL A 99 5.49 -2.13 2.00
C VAL A 99 5.18 -3.59 2.31
N ILE A 100 3.96 -4.02 1.97
CA ILE A 100 3.52 -5.42 1.97
C ILE A 100 3.46 -5.90 0.52
N SER A 101 4.20 -6.95 0.17
CA SER A 101 4.25 -7.49 -1.20
C SER A 101 3.65 -8.90 -1.30
N ARG A 102 2.90 -9.17 -2.38
CA ARG A 102 2.30 -10.47 -2.70
C ARG A 102 2.38 -10.86 -4.17
#